data_AF-A0A968K8Q3-F1
#
_entry.id   AF-A0A968K8Q3-F1
#
_cell.length_a   1.000
_cell.length_b   1.000
_cell.length_c   1.000
_cell.angle_alpha   90.00
_cell.angle_beta   90.00
_cell.angle_gamma   90.00
#
_symmetry.space_group_name_H-M   'P 1'
#
loop_
_entity.id
_entity.type
_entity.pdbx_description
1 polymer ?
#
loop_
_entity_poly.entity_id
_entity_poly.type
_entity_poly.pdbx_seq_one_letter_code
_entity_poly.pdbx_strand_id
1 'polypeptide(L)' 'NLTLIDIGCGTGAFSIHASKYFKEIYAVDVSQEMLNTASRKARTLHIDNIAFFNSGFLQFRPVEKVDIIYTKWAF' A
#
# COMPACT_ATOMS: atom_id res chain seq x y z
N ASN A 1 1.44 -11.15 -13.81
CA ASN A 1 1.31 -9.77 -13.28
C ASN A 1 0.48 -9.81 -12.04
N LEU A 2 1.12 -9.69 -10.86
CA LEU A 2 0.45 -9.82 -9.56
C LEU A 2 0.10 -8.44 -8.99
N THR A 3 -1.07 -8.33 -8.38
CA THR A 3 -1.53 -7.15 -7.63
C THR A 3 -1.64 -7.45 -6.13
N LEU A 4 -1.13 -6.55 -5.30
CA LEU A 4 -1.05 -6.67 -3.85
C LEU A 4 -1.90 -5.61 -3.14
N ILE A 5 -2.56 -5.99 -2.05
CA ILE A 5 -3.06 -5.05 -1.04
C ILE A 5 -2.18 -5.15 0.22
N ASP A 6 -1.65 -4.02 0.68
CA ASP A 6 -0.93 -3.88 1.95
C ASP A 6 -1.83 -3.11 2.95
N ILE A 7 -2.55 -3.85 3.80
CA ILE A 7 -3.46 -3.29 4.80
C ILE A 7 -2.69 -2.89 6.06
N GLY A 8 -2.82 -1.63 6.47
CA GLY A 8 -2.04 -1.06 7.56
C GLY A 8 -0.59 -0.81 7.15
N CYS A 9 -0.39 -0.24 5.95
CA CYS A 9 0.95 -0.13 5.36
C CYS A 9 1.92 0.76 6.16
N GLY A 10 1.41 1.56 7.10
CA GLY A 10 2.17 2.50 7.91
C GLY A 10 3.00 3.43 7.03
N THR A 11 4.28 3.58 7.34
CA THR A 11 5.20 4.41 6.53
C THR A 11 5.69 3.74 5.23
N GLY A 12 5.05 2.65 4.80
CA GLY A 12 5.21 2.04 3.48
C GLY A 12 6.42 1.11 3.31
N ALA A 13 7.07 0.66 4.39
CA ALA A 13 8.30 -0.13 4.28
C ALA A 13 8.12 -1.42 3.47
N PHE A 14 7.03 -2.16 3.71
CA PHE A 14 6.71 -3.36 2.95
C PHE A 14 6.29 -3.01 1.52
N SER A 15 5.30 -2.14 1.33
CA SER A 15 4.88 -1.65 0.01
C SER A 15 6.05 -1.21 -0.89
N ILE A 16 7.00 -0.44 -0.35
CA ILE A 16 8.20 0.01 -1.08
C ILE A 16 9.07 -1.17 -1.50
N HIS A 17 9.33 -2.13 -0.60
CA HIS A 17 10.13 -3.30 -0.94
C HIS A 17 9.41 -4.19 -1.96
N ALA A 18 8.10 -4.40 -1.77
CA ALA A 18 7.24 -5.20 -2.62
C ALA A 18 7.12 -4.64 -4.04
N SER A 19 7.27 -3.31 -4.25
CA SER A 19 7.18 -2.66 -5.56
C SER A 19 8.01 -3.30 -6.68
N LYS A 20 9.09 -3.99 -6.32
CA LYS A 20 9.99 -4.70 -7.25
C LYS A 20 9.40 -5.99 -7.82
N TYR A 21 8.38 -6.56 -7.17
CA TYR A 21 7.85 -7.89 -7.45
C TYR A 21 6.40 -7.87 -7.94
N PHE A 22 5.68 -6.77 -7.70
CA PHE A 22 4.28 -6.62 -8.04
C PHE A 22 4.10 -5.62 -9.17
N LYS A 23 3.10 -5.86 -10.01
CA LYS A 23 2.70 -4.89 -11.04
C LYS A 23 2.13 -3.64 -10.39
N GLU A 24 1.33 -3.83 -9.33
CA GLU A 24 0.59 -2.77 -8.67
C GLU A 24 0.36 -3.10 -7.20
N ILE A 25 0.42 -2.08 -6.35
CA ILE A 25 0.25 -2.20 -4.89
C ILE A 25 -0.78 -1.17 -4.43
N TYR A 26 -1.79 -1.63 -3.70
CA TYR A 26 -2.72 -0.81 -2.96
C TYR A 26 -2.29 -0.74 -1.50
N ALA A 27 -1.65 0.37 -1.12
CA ALA A 27 -1.17 0.64 0.22
C ALA A 27 -2.27 1.39 1.01
N VAL A 28 -2.82 0.74 2.03
CA VAL A 28 -4.00 1.23 2.76
C VAL A 28 -3.62 1.51 4.21
N ASP A 29 -3.90 2.71 4.70
CA ASP A 29 -3.71 3.06 6.10
C ASP A 29 -4.73 4.10 6.57
N VAL A 30 -5.18 4.01 7.81
CA VAL A 30 -6.13 4.96 8.41
C VAL A 30 -5.49 6.31 8.73
N SER A 31 -4.16 6.36 8.89
CA SER A 31 -3.43 7.58 9.19
C SER A 31 -2.96 8.28 7.92
N GLN A 32 -3.52 9.47 7.66
CA GLN A 32 -3.06 10.33 6.56
C GLN A 32 -1.59 10.73 6.72
N GLU A 33 -1.09 10.88 7.95
CA GLU A 33 0.30 11.21 8.23
C GLU A 33 1.25 10.07 7.81
N MET A 34 0.86 8.81 8.07
CA MET A 34 1.61 7.63 7.66
C MET A 34 1.68 7.56 6.13
N LEU A 35 0.55 7.77 5.45
CA LEU A 35 0.48 7.79 3.98
C LEU A 35 1.31 8.92 3.36
N ASN A 36 1.29 10.12 3.96
CA ASN A 36 2.14 11.23 3.52
C ASN A 36 3.62 10.84 3.60
N THR A 37 4.03 10.18 4.67
CA THR A 37 5.39 9.68 4.85
C THR A 37 5.74 8.59 3.84
N ALA A 38 4.86 7.62 3.63
CA ALA A 38 5.03 6.54 2.66
C ALA A 38 5.13 7.06 1.23
N SER A 39 4.23 7.98 0.83
CA SER A 39 4.22 8.59 -0.50
C SER A 39 5.47 9.41 -0.77
N ARG A 40 5.96 10.19 0.21
CA ARG A 40 7.25 10.90 0.07
C ARG A 40 8.40 9.93 -0.19
N LYS A 41 8.51 8.85 0.58
CA LYS A 41 9.55 7.83 0.39
C LYS A 41 9.47 7.17 -0.99
N ALA A 42 8.26 6.79 -1.43
CA ALA A 42 8.05 6.21 -2.76
C ALA A 42 8.48 7.16 -3.89
N ARG A 43 8.12 8.46 -3.80
CA ARG A 43 8.55 9.48 -4.77
C ARG A 43 10.07 9.67 -4.79
N THR A 44 10.72 9.74 -3.63
CA THR A 44 12.18 9.84 -3.53
C THR A 44 12.90 8.64 -4.15
N LEU A 45 12.26 7.48 -4.15
CA LEU A 45 12.77 6.25 -4.76
C LEU A 45 12.31 6.03 -6.21
N HIS A 46 11.58 6.98 -6.80
CA HIS A 46 11.00 6.88 -8.15
C HIS A 46 10.15 5.61 -8.35
N ILE A 47 9.31 5.30 -7.35
CA ILE A 47 8.38 4.16 -7.38
C ILE A 47 6.98 4.66 -7.72
N ASP A 48 6.47 4.24 -8.87
CA ASP A 48 5.21 4.74 -9.44
C ASP A 48 4.05 3.73 -9.39
N ASN A 49 4.32 2.49 -8.96
CA ASN A 49 3.34 1.40 -8.94
C ASN A 49 2.66 1.18 -7.57
N ILE A 50 2.70 2.18 -6.69
CA ILE A 50 2.02 2.15 -5.38
C ILE A 50 0.92 3.22 -5.36
N ALA A 51 -0.33 2.79 -5.21
CA ALA A 51 -1.46 3.66 -4.95
C ALA A 51 -1.76 3.68 -3.44
N PHE A 52 -1.89 4.89 -2.88
CA PHE A 52 -2.10 5.11 -1.45
C PHE A 52 -3.56 5.45 -1.16
N PHE A 53 -4.17 4.76 -0.19
CA PHE A 53 -5.58 4.95 0.17
C PHE A 53 -5.72 5.22 1.67
N ASN A 54 -6.30 6.37 2.01
CA ASN A 54 -6.67 6.67 3.39
C ASN A 54 -7.99 5.99 3.74
N SER A 55 -7.90 4.79 4.32
CA SER A 55 -9.05 3.95 4.62
C SER A 55 -8.71 2.90 5.67
N GLY A 56 -9.74 2.36 6.32
CA GLY A 56 -9.62 1.20 7.20
C GLY A 56 -9.96 -0.10 6.46
N PHE A 57 -9.59 -1.23 7.05
CA PHE A 57 -9.80 -2.55 6.45
C PHE A 57 -11.29 -2.88 6.20
N LEU A 58 -12.21 -2.36 7.03
CA LEU A 58 -13.65 -2.58 6.85
C LEU A 58 -14.23 -1.75 5.71
N GLN A 59 -13.65 -0.59 5.40
CA GLN A 59 -14.17 0.36 4.40
C GLN A 59 -13.51 0.20 3.04
N PHE A 60 -12.23 -0.20 2.99
CA PHE A 60 -11.52 -0.35 1.74
C PHE A 60 -12.17 -1.44 0.87
N ARG A 61 -12.44 -1.08 -0.38
CA ARG A 61 -12.95 -2.00 -1.41
C ARG A 61 -12.07 -1.85 -2.64
N PRO A 62 -11.28 -2.87 -3.03
CA PRO A 62 -10.56 -2.81 -4.29
C PRO A 62 -11.57 -2.81 -5.45
N VAL A 63 -11.30 -2.01 -6.48
CA VAL A 63 -12.15 -1.91 -7.68
C VAL A 63 -11.97 -3.15 -8.58
N GLU A 64 -10.77 -3.74 -8.56
CA GLU A 64 -10.40 -4.89 -9.36
C GLU A 64 -10.02 -6.10 -8.48
N LYS A 65 -9.95 -7.28 -9.09
CA LYS A 65 -9.47 -8.49 -8.44
C LYS A 65 -8.00 -8.30 -8.06
N VAL A 66 -7.65 -8.72 -6.85
CA VAL A 66 -6.26 -8.76 -6.37
C VAL A 66 -5.81 -10.20 -6.15
N ASP A 67 -4.49 -10.42 -6.18
CA ASP A 67 -3.91 -11.76 -6.04
C ASP A 67 -3.46 -12.04 -4.61
N ILE A 68 -2.97 -11.01 -3.91
CA ILE A 68 -2.38 -11.14 -2.58
C ILE A 68 -2.89 -10.03 -1.66
N ILE A 69 -3.21 -10.41 -0.43
CA ILE A 69 -3.47 -9.48 0.67
C ILE A 69 -2.41 -9.73 1.74
N TYR A 70 -1.70 -8.67 2.12
CA TYR A 70 -0.75 -8.65 3.22
C TYR A 70 -1.26 -7.72 4.31
N THR A 71 -1.08 -8.15 5.57
CA THR A 71 -1.35 -7.32 6.75
C THR A 71 -0.37 -7.68 7.84
N LYS A 72 0.10 -6.67 8.56
CA LYS A 72 1.01 -6.84 9.69
C LYS A 72 0.79 -5.73 10.71
N TRP A 73 0.50 -6.10 11.96
CA TRP A 73 0.21 -5.17 13.06
C TRP A 73 -0.94 -4.18 12.79
N ALA A 74 -1.84 -4.50 11.87
CA ALA A 74 -3.10 -3.78 11.72
C ALA A 74 -4.08 -4.30 12.79
N PHE A 75 -4.62 -3.39 13.61
CA PHE A 75 -5.60 -3.67 14.66
C PHE A 75 -6.95 -3.07 14.28
#